data_AF-A0A4Q9QAG6-F1
#
_entry.id   AF-A0A4Q9QAG6-F1
#
_cell.length_a   1.000
_cell.length_b   1.000
_cell.length_c   1.000
_cell.angle_alpha   90.00
_cell.angle_beta   90.00
_cell.angle_gamma   90.00
#
_symmetry.space_group_name_H-M   'P 1'
#
loop_
_entity.id
_entity.type
_entity.pdbx_description
1 polymer ?
#
loop_
_entity_poly.entity_id
_entity_poly.type
_entity_poly.pdbx_seq_one_letter_code
_entity_poly.pdbx_strand_id
1 'polypeptide(L)'
;MAAERRFIGEQMNREIVAVSFESFIEYYAPFQPSSEVVDKCLERLRTDGLVVSTTAGVDRFAGFQEPPSRQYTSRKVAYGHLSPWTTEWSVVPWFKNPTSRPMNNDPRWTPIYSVTIEDEAMCFWYWSRSHSAKSEAVDITKDVRATIRGLVCFLFASMPELGYDKTVQRRFDPALGGYCFIFLVRDSYFKVLRSIAEHLGPCTIAGPSTRVFEVIKVPSFDNITATTESAASPMVLKDVLQDGQDPPQLIGLNDAEKELLRNALRDDNYREYFLAINCDMQGVQSKSLAPKAWCNDVFSFWDSSSDRIRQLYAVPPPADSARSSSPRANSRSFVAKRQYRVVFKKVCQALHRVGDSGTVFKALKDCLLDYAKEFDAKGTRSSDPKIGTPAFMATEILSQELILFSNSSVSSKDKEAARGEPIIHNFQHDLESFWLLLWILTTRLPTCTPGFDLKIYTDQLFLVRGLFYIWPDRLNPYRNMTIGLDVRRYLPDDMKVFADCIQSLNKALYDASINRLLDFGNTASYAPLYG
;
A
#
# COMPACT_ATOMS: atom_id res chain seq x y z
N MET A 1 -17.49 7.10 -10.96
CA MET A 1 -17.31 8.53 -10.62
C MET A 1 -17.80 8.88 -9.22
N ALA A 2 -19.07 9.22 -8.93
CA ALA A 2 -19.45 9.67 -7.56
C ALA A 2 -19.35 8.57 -6.47
N ALA A 3 -19.92 7.38 -6.73
CA ALA A 3 -19.79 6.23 -5.83
C ALA A 3 -18.34 5.76 -5.64
N GLU A 4 -17.54 5.85 -6.71
CA GLU A 4 -16.12 5.56 -6.72
C GLU A 4 -15.34 6.54 -5.81
N ARG A 5 -15.69 7.84 -5.82
CA ARG A 5 -15.07 8.88 -4.95
C ARG A 5 -15.33 8.59 -3.49
N ARG A 6 -16.57 8.19 -3.19
CA ARG A 6 -17.01 7.86 -1.85
C ARG A 6 -16.22 6.67 -1.29
N PHE A 7 -16.17 5.56 -2.03
CA PHE A 7 -15.44 4.38 -1.57
C PHE A 7 -13.93 4.64 -1.40
N ILE A 8 -13.29 5.38 -2.32
CA ILE A 8 -11.87 5.75 -2.18
C ILE A 8 -11.67 6.65 -0.96
N GLY A 9 -12.55 7.63 -0.73
CA GLY A 9 -12.51 8.46 0.47
C GLY A 9 -12.67 7.65 1.76
N GLU A 10 -13.61 6.70 1.79
CA GLU A 10 -13.82 5.80 2.92
C GLU A 10 -12.61 4.89 3.19
N GLN A 11 -11.94 4.39 2.14
CA GLN A 11 -10.70 3.61 2.29
C GLN A 11 -9.54 4.48 2.79
N MET A 12 -9.35 5.68 2.21
CA MET A 12 -8.28 6.60 2.63
C MET A 12 -8.48 7.10 4.07
N ASN A 13 -9.73 7.32 4.52
CA ASN A 13 -10.05 7.67 5.91
C ASN A 13 -9.59 6.59 6.90
N ARG A 14 -9.61 5.31 6.51
CA ARG A 14 -9.14 4.21 7.36
C ARG A 14 -7.61 4.13 7.45
N GLU A 15 -6.88 4.89 6.64
CA GLU A 15 -5.41 4.85 6.55
C GLU A 15 -4.72 6.12 7.06
N ILE A 16 -5.48 7.17 7.35
CA ILE A 16 -4.96 8.47 7.78
C ILE A 16 -5.35 8.70 9.25
N VAL A 17 -4.34 8.98 10.07
CA VAL A 17 -4.54 9.43 11.45
C VAL A 17 -4.36 10.93 11.52
N ALA A 18 -5.06 11.59 12.44
CA ALA A 18 -4.76 12.96 12.83
C ALA A 18 -4.04 13.02 14.17
N VAL A 19 -3.23 14.06 14.32
CA VAL A 19 -2.48 14.39 15.53
C VAL A 19 -2.50 15.89 15.77
N SER A 20 -2.27 16.33 17.01
CA SER A 20 -2.06 17.76 17.28
C SER A 20 -0.82 18.27 16.54
N PHE A 21 -0.72 19.59 16.35
CA PHE A 21 0.47 20.19 15.75
C PHE A 21 1.75 19.85 16.52
N GLU A 22 1.73 19.94 17.86
CA GLU A 22 2.89 19.58 18.69
C GLU A 22 3.31 18.12 18.54
N SER A 23 2.34 17.19 18.58
CA SER A 23 2.63 15.77 18.35
C SER A 23 3.11 15.51 16.91
N PHE A 24 2.66 16.28 15.93
CA PHE A 24 3.21 16.17 14.58
C PHE A 24 4.68 16.58 14.53
N ILE A 25 5.04 17.71 15.16
CA ILE A 25 6.42 18.17 15.19
C ILE A 25 7.33 17.19 15.94
N GLU A 26 6.88 16.65 17.06
CA GLU A 26 7.65 15.70 17.87
C GLU A 26 7.85 14.35 17.18
N TYR A 27 6.78 13.75 16.62
CA TYR A 27 6.82 12.38 16.14
C TYR A 27 7.04 12.27 14.63
N TYR A 28 6.65 13.27 13.84
CA TYR A 28 6.61 13.17 12.37
C TYR A 28 7.45 14.19 11.63
N ALA A 29 7.78 15.37 12.17
CA ALA A 29 8.61 16.33 11.45
C ALA A 29 10.00 15.74 11.09
N PRO A 30 10.61 16.17 9.97
CA PRO A 30 11.93 15.69 9.55
C PRO A 30 12.99 15.87 10.65
N PHE A 31 12.99 17.03 11.30
CA PHE A 31 13.77 17.34 12.49
C PHE A 31 13.00 18.34 13.37
N GLN A 32 13.45 18.53 14.61
CA GLN A 32 12.84 19.48 15.55
C GLN A 32 13.76 20.70 15.75
N PRO A 33 13.38 21.90 15.28
CA PRO A 33 14.14 23.10 15.54
C PRO A 33 14.04 23.52 17.01
N SER A 34 15.14 24.04 17.57
CA SER A 34 15.11 24.64 18.89
C SER A 34 14.28 25.93 18.88
N SER A 35 13.71 26.29 20.04
CA SER A 35 12.96 27.55 20.17
C SER A 35 13.80 28.75 19.76
N GLU A 36 15.08 28.79 20.16
CA GLU A 36 16.00 29.88 19.84
C GLU A 36 16.18 30.08 18.32
N VAL A 37 16.21 29.00 17.53
CA VAL A 37 16.29 29.10 16.07
C VAL A 37 15.01 29.68 15.49
N VAL A 38 13.86 29.25 15.99
CA VAL A 38 12.55 29.80 15.57
C VAL A 38 12.45 31.28 15.91
N ASP A 39 12.91 31.67 17.10
CA ASP A 39 12.97 33.06 17.56
C ASP A 39 13.86 33.91 16.65
N LYS A 40 15.06 33.44 16.32
CA LYS A 40 15.97 34.15 15.40
C LYS A 40 15.37 34.32 14.00
N CYS A 41 14.68 33.29 13.48
CA CYS A 41 13.97 33.39 12.21
C CYS A 41 12.85 34.44 12.28
N LEU A 42 12.08 34.46 13.36
CA LEU A 42 11.00 35.43 13.57
C LEU A 42 11.53 36.87 13.62
N GLU A 43 12.60 37.13 14.39
CA GLU A 43 13.21 38.47 14.44
C GLU A 43 13.75 38.92 13.09
N ARG A 44 14.31 37.99 12.31
CA ARG A 44 14.76 38.30 10.95
C ARG A 44 13.59 38.69 10.05
N LEU A 45 12.49 37.94 10.10
CA LEU A 45 11.29 38.23 9.32
C LEU A 45 10.63 39.55 9.73
N ARG A 46 10.70 39.94 11.01
CA ARG A 46 10.27 41.27 11.47
C ARG A 46 11.17 42.38 10.91
N THR A 47 12.48 42.17 10.93
CA THR A 47 13.47 43.13 10.39
C THR A 47 13.26 43.35 8.89
N ASP A 48 12.96 42.29 8.15
CA ASP A 48 12.70 42.33 6.70
C ASP A 48 11.26 42.81 6.37
N GLY A 49 10.45 43.17 7.37
CA GLY A 49 9.09 43.69 7.19
C GLY A 49 8.06 42.66 6.71
N LEU A 50 8.39 41.37 6.76
CA LEU A 50 7.51 40.27 6.34
C LEU A 50 6.56 39.85 7.46
N VAL A 51 6.94 40.08 8.72
CA VAL A 51 6.09 39.90 9.90
C VAL A 51 5.92 41.25 10.59
N VAL A 52 4.67 41.62 10.85
CA VAL A 52 4.29 42.86 11.54
C VAL A 52 3.56 42.52 12.82
N SER A 53 3.94 43.17 13.91
CA SER A 53 3.20 43.05 15.17
C SER A 53 2.00 43.99 15.15
N THR A 54 0.83 43.46 15.46
CA THR A 54 -0.41 44.24 15.60
C THR A 54 -0.34 45.14 16.84
N THR A 55 -1.25 46.11 16.93
CA THR A 55 -1.41 46.97 18.13
C THR A 55 -1.69 46.18 19.41
N ALA A 56 -2.18 44.94 19.29
CA ALA A 56 -2.40 44.01 20.39
C ALA A 56 -1.17 43.13 20.72
N GLY A 57 -0.02 43.35 20.07
CA GLY A 57 1.21 42.57 20.28
C GLY A 57 1.23 41.19 19.62
N VAL A 58 0.27 40.88 18.75
CA VAL A 58 0.21 39.60 18.01
C VAL A 58 0.90 39.76 16.66
N ASP A 59 1.83 38.87 16.34
CA ASP A 59 2.54 38.84 15.06
C ASP A 59 1.64 38.36 13.91
N ARG A 60 1.77 38.99 12.73
CA ARG A 60 1.06 38.62 11.49
C ARG A 60 1.98 38.72 10.28
N PHE A 61 1.75 37.90 9.27
CA PHE A 61 2.42 38.07 7.99
C PHE A 61 1.90 39.33 7.27
N ALA A 62 2.81 40.21 6.85
CA ALA A 62 2.47 41.50 6.24
C ALA A 62 1.58 41.36 5.01
N GLY A 63 1.84 40.35 4.16
CA GLY A 63 1.09 40.08 2.94
C GLY A 63 -0.21 39.30 3.12
N PHE A 64 -0.57 38.93 4.36
CA PHE A 64 -1.69 38.02 4.63
C PHE A 64 -2.53 38.50 5.83
N GLN A 65 -3.10 39.70 5.68
CA GLN A 65 -3.87 40.37 6.74
C GLN A 65 -5.32 39.88 6.84
N GLU A 66 -5.89 39.36 5.74
CA GLU A 66 -7.22 38.75 5.71
C GLU A 66 -7.15 37.40 4.96
N PRO A 67 -8.09 36.48 5.23
CA PRO A 67 -8.17 35.21 4.51
C PRO A 67 -8.30 35.42 3.00
N PRO A 68 -7.62 34.63 2.17
CA PRO A 68 -7.72 34.69 0.71
C PRO A 68 -9.15 34.61 0.19
N SER A 69 -10.03 33.90 0.88
CA SER A 69 -11.46 33.80 0.56
C SER A 69 -12.20 35.14 0.62
N ARG A 70 -11.70 36.11 1.40
CA ARG A 70 -12.27 37.46 1.51
C ARG A 70 -11.64 38.44 0.51
N GLN A 71 -10.38 38.21 0.14
CA GLN A 71 -9.64 39.10 -0.74
C GLN A 71 -9.80 38.75 -2.22
N TYR A 72 -10.01 37.48 -2.54
CA TYR A 72 -9.99 36.98 -3.92
C TYR A 72 -11.28 36.25 -4.29
N THR A 73 -11.80 36.55 -5.48
CA THR A 73 -13.01 35.94 -6.02
C THR A 73 -12.80 34.53 -6.58
N SER A 74 -11.55 34.09 -6.74
CA SER A 74 -11.25 32.72 -7.17
C SER A 74 -9.91 32.21 -6.64
N ARG A 75 -9.84 30.90 -6.37
CA ARG A 75 -8.62 30.18 -5.95
C ARG A 75 -7.45 30.37 -6.94
N LYS A 76 -7.75 30.36 -8.25
CA LYS A 76 -6.73 30.49 -9.29
C LYS A 76 -6.04 31.86 -9.25
N VAL A 77 -6.77 32.92 -8.90
CA VAL A 77 -6.21 34.26 -8.73
C VAL A 77 -5.42 34.34 -7.43
N ALA A 78 -5.98 33.83 -6.32
CA ALA A 78 -5.33 33.86 -5.01
C ALA A 78 -3.95 33.17 -4.99
N TYR A 79 -3.85 31.98 -5.60
CA TYR A 79 -2.65 31.13 -5.54
C TYR A 79 -1.91 31.00 -6.88
N GLY A 80 -2.30 31.79 -7.90
CA GLY A 80 -1.72 31.70 -9.24
C GLY A 80 -0.21 31.96 -9.28
N HIS A 81 0.31 32.74 -8.34
CA HIS A 81 1.74 33.02 -8.18
C HIS A 81 2.56 31.79 -7.74
N LEU A 82 1.93 30.77 -7.14
CA LEU A 82 2.58 29.50 -6.80
C LEU A 82 2.69 28.54 -7.99
N SER A 83 1.99 28.82 -9.09
CA SER A 83 1.93 27.95 -10.28
C SER A 83 3.27 27.58 -10.92
N PRO A 84 4.34 28.42 -10.92
CA PRO A 84 5.64 28.03 -11.48
C PRO A 84 6.35 26.94 -10.65
N TRP A 85 6.01 26.84 -9.36
CA TRP A 85 6.67 25.96 -8.39
C TRP A 85 5.84 24.71 -8.09
N THR A 86 4.57 24.68 -8.51
CA THR A 86 3.68 23.54 -8.38
C THR A 86 3.55 22.84 -9.74
N THR A 87 4.13 21.65 -9.90
CA THR A 87 3.80 20.77 -11.03
C THR A 87 2.32 20.37 -10.95
N GLU A 88 1.55 20.73 -11.99
CA GLU A 88 0.12 20.42 -12.24
C GLU A 88 -0.93 21.15 -11.38
N TRP A 89 -1.42 22.29 -11.90
CA TRP A 89 -2.79 22.83 -11.65
C TRP A 89 -3.86 22.07 -12.44
N SER A 90 -3.64 20.79 -12.69
CA SER A 90 -4.67 19.94 -13.24
C SER A 90 -5.68 19.69 -12.14
N VAL A 91 -6.97 19.83 -12.43
CA VAL A 91 -8.01 19.07 -11.72
C VAL A 91 -7.73 17.61 -12.06
N VAL A 92 -6.65 17.04 -11.51
CA VAL A 92 -6.46 15.61 -11.51
C VAL A 92 -7.56 15.13 -10.58
N PRO A 93 -8.52 14.33 -11.06
CA PRO A 93 -9.42 13.67 -10.15
C PRO A 93 -8.54 12.99 -9.09
N TRP A 94 -8.71 13.33 -7.81
CA TRP A 94 -7.89 12.84 -6.68
C TRP A 94 -7.71 11.30 -6.67
N PHE A 95 -8.58 10.60 -7.40
CA PHE A 95 -8.44 9.21 -7.85
C PHE A 95 -7.09 8.81 -8.45
N LYS A 96 -6.37 9.72 -9.09
CA LYS A 96 -4.98 9.51 -9.49
C LYS A 96 -4.07 9.96 -8.35
N ASN A 97 -4.21 9.32 -7.19
CA ASN A 97 -3.54 9.62 -5.91
C ASN A 97 -2.13 10.25 -6.09
N PRO A 98 -2.01 11.59 -6.11
CA PRO A 98 -0.77 12.26 -6.49
C PRO A 98 0.32 12.11 -5.44
N THR A 99 -0.03 11.75 -4.20
CA THR A 99 0.91 11.59 -3.08
C THR A 99 1.51 10.19 -2.99
N SER A 100 0.78 9.13 -3.38
CA SER A 100 1.33 7.76 -3.43
C SER A 100 2.14 7.49 -4.69
N ARG A 101 1.90 8.22 -5.79
CA ARG A 101 2.63 8.08 -7.05
C ARG A 101 4.14 8.26 -6.90
N PRO A 102 4.66 9.30 -6.24
CA PRO A 102 6.10 9.43 -5.97
C PRO A 102 6.64 8.25 -5.14
N MET A 103 5.94 7.83 -4.09
CA MET A 103 6.33 6.66 -3.27
C MET A 103 6.30 5.34 -4.06
N ASN A 104 5.43 5.22 -5.06
CA ASN A 104 5.30 4.04 -5.91
C ASN A 104 6.40 4.00 -6.98
N ASN A 105 6.62 5.11 -7.66
CA ASN A 105 7.44 5.17 -8.87
C ASN A 105 8.93 5.40 -8.57
N ASP A 106 9.25 6.01 -7.44
CA ASP A 106 10.61 6.36 -7.08
C ASP A 106 11.05 5.57 -5.83
N PRO A 107 11.97 4.59 -5.95
CA PRO A 107 12.44 3.78 -4.83
C PRO A 107 13.33 4.55 -3.86
N ARG A 108 13.68 5.81 -4.17
CA ARG A 108 14.52 6.66 -3.32
C ARG A 108 13.77 7.29 -2.16
N TRP A 109 12.44 7.30 -2.17
CA TRP A 109 11.65 7.94 -1.12
C TRP A 109 11.03 6.89 -0.20
N THR A 110 11.39 6.95 1.08
CA THR A 110 10.86 6.03 2.10
C THR A 110 9.58 6.63 2.74
N PRO A 111 9.63 7.76 3.46
CA PRO A 111 8.49 8.64 3.67
C PRO A 111 8.49 9.83 2.70
N ILE A 112 7.32 10.47 2.58
CA ILE A 112 7.15 11.75 1.86
C ILE A 112 6.37 12.71 2.76
N TYR A 113 6.65 13.99 2.62
CA TYR A 113 5.95 15.06 3.32
C TYR A 113 5.16 15.93 2.34
N SER A 114 4.03 16.46 2.80
CA SER A 114 3.32 17.50 2.06
C SER A 114 2.73 18.54 3.01
N VAL A 115 2.47 19.71 2.46
CA VAL A 115 1.78 20.80 3.14
C VAL A 115 0.52 21.11 2.34
N THR A 116 -0.61 21.28 3.02
CA THR A 116 -1.83 21.79 2.41
C THR A 116 -2.19 23.11 3.07
N ILE A 117 -2.48 24.12 2.26
CA ILE A 117 -2.96 25.42 2.71
C ILE A 117 -4.37 25.59 2.14
N GLU A 118 -5.34 25.75 3.04
CA GLU A 118 -6.72 26.03 2.70
C GLU A 118 -7.14 27.30 3.43
N ASP A 119 -7.21 28.40 2.67
CA ASP A 119 -7.53 29.72 3.21
C ASP A 119 -6.51 30.14 4.29
N GLU A 120 -6.90 30.19 5.57
CA GLU A 120 -6.00 30.49 6.70
C GLU A 120 -5.43 29.23 7.38
N ALA A 121 -5.93 28.03 7.06
CA ALA A 121 -5.49 26.78 7.65
C ALA A 121 -4.32 26.14 6.90
N MET A 122 -3.21 25.92 7.61
CA MET A 122 -2.08 25.12 7.16
C MET A 122 -2.06 23.77 7.86
N CYS A 123 -2.04 22.68 7.10
CA CYS A 123 -1.86 21.33 7.65
C CYS A 123 -0.58 20.71 7.08
N PHE A 124 0.14 20.00 7.95
CA PHE A 124 1.31 19.21 7.60
C PHE A 124 0.94 17.74 7.49
N TRP A 125 1.57 17.05 6.55
CA TRP A 125 1.28 15.65 6.26
C TRP A 125 2.56 14.84 6.23
N TYR A 126 2.49 13.66 6.80
CA TYR A 126 3.49 12.61 6.72
C TYR A 126 2.86 11.39 6.03
N TRP A 127 3.51 10.92 4.97
CA TRP A 127 3.08 9.79 4.18
C TRP A 127 4.12 8.68 4.28
N SER A 128 3.70 7.50 4.71
CA SER A 128 4.55 6.31 4.81
C SER A 128 3.75 5.06 4.49
N ARG A 129 4.45 3.98 4.14
CA ARG A 129 3.86 2.64 3.95
C ARG A 129 3.41 2.00 5.26
N SER A 130 3.82 2.53 6.41
CA SER A 130 3.30 2.10 7.72
C SER A 130 1.92 2.71 7.99
N HIS A 131 1.80 4.02 7.84
CA HIS A 131 0.60 4.82 8.09
C HIS A 131 0.83 6.23 7.56
N SER A 132 -0.25 6.99 7.43
CA SER A 132 -0.19 8.42 7.09
C SER A 132 -0.73 9.26 8.24
N ALA A 133 -0.10 10.40 8.50
CA ALA A 133 -0.48 11.30 9.59
C ALA A 133 -0.71 12.73 9.08
N LYS A 134 -1.78 13.35 9.56
CA LYS A 134 -2.14 14.76 9.31
C LYS A 134 -2.03 15.54 10.62
N SER A 135 -1.39 16.71 10.59
CA SER A 135 -1.44 17.63 11.72
C SER A 135 -2.82 18.30 11.84
N GLU A 136 -3.15 18.74 13.03
CA GLU A 136 -4.14 19.79 13.24
C GLU A 136 -3.76 21.04 12.43
N ALA A 137 -4.78 21.77 11.99
CA ALA A 137 -4.59 22.97 11.20
C ALA A 137 -4.00 24.09 12.06
N VAL A 138 -2.89 24.66 11.62
CA VAL A 138 -2.34 25.90 12.16
C VAL A 138 -2.97 27.05 11.41
N ASP A 139 -3.52 28.01 12.14
CA ASP A 139 -4.00 29.26 11.56
C ASP A 139 -2.82 30.19 11.26
N ILE A 140 -2.51 30.38 9.98
CA ILE A 140 -1.37 31.17 9.50
C ILE A 140 -1.49 32.65 9.92
N THR A 141 -2.72 33.14 10.12
CA THR A 141 -2.99 34.54 10.48
C THR A 141 -2.85 34.81 11.97
N LYS A 142 -3.07 33.78 12.81
CA LYS A 142 -3.06 33.91 14.27
C LYS A 142 -1.78 33.38 14.90
N ASP A 143 -1.21 32.30 14.37
CA ASP A 143 -0.03 31.64 14.93
C ASP A 143 1.12 31.60 13.91
N VAL A 144 1.73 32.77 13.74
CA VAL A 144 2.92 32.96 12.89
C VAL A 144 4.10 32.12 13.40
N ARG A 145 4.24 32.00 14.73
CA ARG A 145 5.33 31.23 15.35
C ARG A 145 5.23 29.75 15.00
N ALA A 146 4.06 29.13 15.18
CA ALA A 146 3.85 27.73 14.83
C ALA A 146 4.03 27.51 13.32
N THR A 147 3.54 28.44 12.49
CA THR A 147 3.74 28.40 11.03
C THR A 147 5.22 28.37 10.66
N ILE A 148 6.03 29.29 11.21
CA ILE A 148 7.47 29.35 10.97
C ILE A 148 8.16 28.10 11.50
N ARG A 149 7.81 27.65 12.71
CA ARG A 149 8.35 26.42 13.28
C ARG A 149 8.12 25.23 12.35
N GLY A 150 6.90 25.07 11.84
CA GLY A 150 6.57 24.04 10.87
C GLY A 150 7.38 24.15 9.58
N LEU A 151 7.46 25.34 8.97
CA LEU A 151 8.23 25.56 7.73
C LEU A 151 9.73 25.30 7.90
N VAL A 152 10.31 25.73 9.02
CA VAL A 152 11.73 25.51 9.34
C VAL A 152 12.06 24.02 9.38
N CYS A 153 11.15 23.18 9.93
CA CYS A 153 11.32 21.72 9.94
C CYS A 153 11.51 21.10 8.54
N PHE A 154 11.06 21.76 7.47
CA PHE A 154 11.20 21.24 6.10
C PHE A 154 12.28 21.97 5.30
N LEU A 155 12.36 23.29 5.42
CA LEU A 155 13.30 24.11 4.63
C LEU A 155 14.77 23.82 4.96
N PHE A 156 15.05 23.47 6.22
CA PHE A 156 16.42 23.17 6.68
C PHE A 156 16.67 21.68 6.90
N ALA A 157 15.70 20.83 6.57
CA ALA A 157 15.89 19.39 6.65
C ALA A 157 16.88 18.92 5.58
N SER A 158 17.79 18.04 5.97
CA SER A 158 18.63 17.31 5.03
C SER A 158 17.78 16.36 4.18
N MET A 159 18.28 16.00 3.00
CA MET A 159 17.57 15.05 2.11
C MET A 159 17.23 13.72 2.83
N PRO A 160 18.13 13.11 3.64
CA PRO A 160 17.78 11.93 4.43
C PRO A 160 16.66 12.14 5.45
N GLU A 161 16.62 13.28 6.14
CA GLU A 161 15.54 13.62 7.10
C GLU A 161 14.19 13.78 6.39
N LEU A 162 14.19 14.29 5.15
CA LEU A 162 13.02 14.34 4.27
C LEU A 162 12.60 12.98 3.71
N GLY A 163 13.38 11.92 3.96
CA GLY A 163 13.07 10.56 3.54
C GLY A 163 13.80 10.08 2.29
N TYR A 164 14.79 10.83 1.80
CA TYR A 164 15.61 10.43 0.65
C TYR A 164 16.64 9.36 1.05
N ASP A 165 16.59 8.23 0.37
CA ASP A 165 17.49 7.12 0.60
C ASP A 165 18.83 7.32 -0.12
N LYS A 166 19.88 7.60 0.66
CA LYS A 166 21.26 7.73 0.18
C LYS A 166 21.84 6.47 -0.47
N THR A 167 21.25 5.31 -0.20
CA THR A 167 21.69 4.02 -0.76
C THR A 167 21.13 3.77 -2.16
N VAL A 168 20.27 4.64 -2.67
CA VAL A 168 19.69 4.53 -4.02
C VAL A 168 19.95 5.80 -4.81
N GLN A 169 20.53 5.67 -6.01
CA GLN A 169 20.79 6.79 -6.90
C GLN A 169 20.17 6.57 -8.27
N ARG A 170 19.63 7.64 -8.85
CA ARG A 170 19.15 7.65 -10.23
C ARG A 170 20.26 8.18 -11.13
N ARG A 171 20.70 7.40 -12.12
CA ARG A 171 21.77 7.76 -13.06
C ARG A 171 21.31 7.56 -14.49
N PHE A 172 21.83 8.37 -15.41
CA PHE A 172 21.55 8.21 -16.84
C PHE A 172 22.41 7.07 -17.39
N ASP A 173 21.77 6.08 -18.01
CA ASP A 173 22.43 4.98 -18.71
C ASP A 173 22.18 5.11 -20.22
N PRO A 174 23.21 5.51 -21.00
CA PRO A 174 23.10 5.61 -22.45
C PRO A 174 22.71 4.28 -23.11
N ALA A 175 23.09 3.14 -22.54
CA ALA A 175 22.79 1.82 -23.12
C ALA A 175 21.31 1.46 -23.00
N LEU A 176 20.61 1.98 -21.99
CA LEU A 176 19.17 1.83 -21.81
C LEU A 176 18.36 2.98 -22.44
N GLY A 177 19.04 4.01 -22.97
CA GLY A 177 18.40 5.20 -23.52
C GLY A 177 17.62 6.03 -22.49
N GLY A 178 17.96 5.94 -21.20
CA GLY A 178 17.17 6.55 -20.13
C GLY A 178 17.84 6.53 -18.76
N TYR A 179 17.07 6.88 -17.72
CA TYR A 179 17.55 6.83 -16.35
C TYR A 179 17.34 5.44 -15.75
N CYS A 180 18.37 4.90 -15.09
CA CYS A 180 18.31 3.68 -14.29
C CYS A 180 18.53 3.98 -12.80
N PHE A 181 18.14 3.03 -11.95
CA PHE A 181 18.44 3.08 -10.53
C PHE A 181 19.65 2.21 -10.21
N ILE A 182 20.46 2.67 -9.27
CA ILE A 182 21.58 1.92 -8.70
C ILE A 182 21.34 1.81 -7.21
N PHE A 183 21.42 0.60 -6.69
CA PHE A 183 21.25 0.28 -5.29
C PHE A 183 22.59 -0.08 -4.67
N LEU A 184 22.91 0.51 -3.54
CA LEU A 184 23.97 0.07 -2.64
C LEU A 184 23.35 -0.92 -1.65
N VAL A 185 23.82 -2.17 -1.67
CA VAL A 185 23.41 -3.22 -0.73
C VAL A 185 24.65 -3.73 -0.01
N ARG A 186 24.72 -3.50 1.30
CA ARG A 186 25.96 -3.61 2.10
C ARG A 186 27.08 -2.78 1.46
N ASP A 187 28.02 -3.45 0.79
CA ASP A 187 29.23 -2.86 0.19
C ASP A 187 29.27 -3.02 -1.34
N SER A 188 28.19 -3.52 -1.95
CA SER A 188 28.12 -3.78 -3.39
C SER A 188 27.05 -2.92 -4.07
N TYR A 189 27.35 -2.48 -5.29
CA TYR A 189 26.45 -1.66 -6.10
C TYR A 189 25.77 -2.52 -7.16
N PHE A 190 24.47 -2.30 -7.35
CA PHE A 190 23.63 -3.07 -8.25
C PHE A 190 22.84 -2.13 -9.16
N LYS A 191 23.12 -2.20 -10.47
CA LYS A 191 22.38 -1.44 -11.48
C LYS A 191 21.13 -2.20 -11.89
N VAL A 192 19.98 -1.53 -11.86
CA VAL A 192 18.71 -2.07 -12.35
C VAL A 192 18.70 -2.10 -13.87
N LEU A 193 18.40 -3.27 -14.42
CA LEU A 193 18.16 -3.48 -15.86
C LEU A 193 16.67 -3.34 -16.19
N ARG A 194 15.81 -4.00 -15.41
CA ARG A 194 14.35 -3.91 -15.55
C ARG A 194 13.62 -4.30 -14.27
N SER A 195 12.38 -3.83 -14.16
CA SER A 195 11.44 -4.31 -13.15
C SER A 195 10.91 -5.70 -13.52
N ILE A 196 10.99 -6.65 -12.59
CA ILE A 196 10.39 -7.99 -12.72
C ILE A 196 8.97 -7.95 -12.16
N ALA A 197 8.79 -7.34 -10.99
CA ALA A 197 7.50 -7.19 -10.35
C ALA A 197 7.49 -5.96 -9.44
N GLU A 198 6.49 -5.11 -9.62
CA GLU A 198 6.18 -4.00 -8.72
C GLU A 198 4.82 -4.25 -8.10
N HIS A 199 4.81 -4.67 -6.84
CA HIS A 199 3.56 -4.86 -6.11
C HIS A 199 3.12 -3.55 -5.49
N LEU A 200 2.32 -2.80 -6.25
CA LEU A 200 1.72 -1.55 -5.81
C LEU A 200 0.26 -1.83 -5.46
N GLY A 201 -0.06 -1.87 -4.17
CA GLY A 201 -1.44 -1.92 -3.70
C GLY A 201 -2.25 -0.78 -4.34
N PRO A 202 -3.30 -1.05 -5.13
CA PRO A 202 -3.87 -0.01 -6.00
C PRO A 202 -4.71 1.06 -5.26
N CYS A 203 -5.06 0.86 -3.99
CA CYS A 203 -5.84 1.83 -3.19
C CYS A 203 -5.35 2.03 -1.76
N THR A 204 -4.22 1.43 -1.37
CA THR A 204 -3.70 1.58 -0.01
C THR A 204 -2.38 2.35 -0.04
N ILE A 205 -2.34 3.47 0.66
CA ILE A 205 -1.11 4.24 0.93
C ILE A 205 -0.24 3.42 1.89
N ALA A 206 -0.86 2.84 2.91
CA ALA A 206 -0.22 1.97 3.88
C ALA A 206 -0.35 0.48 3.51
N GLY A 207 0.71 -0.29 3.74
CA GLY A 207 0.75 -1.73 3.50
C GLY A 207 2.15 -2.24 3.15
N PRO A 208 2.37 -3.56 3.20
CA PRO A 208 3.56 -4.18 2.62
C PRO A 208 3.78 -3.71 1.18
N SER A 209 5.00 -3.31 0.87
CA SER A 209 5.40 -2.92 -0.50
C SER A 209 6.59 -3.77 -0.89
N THR A 210 6.50 -4.45 -2.04
CA THR A 210 7.58 -5.28 -2.58
C THR A 210 7.87 -4.89 -4.01
N ARG A 211 9.15 -4.63 -4.29
CA ARG A 211 9.67 -4.41 -5.63
C ARG A 211 10.74 -5.44 -5.93
N VAL A 212 10.70 -5.99 -7.12
CA VAL A 212 11.64 -7.01 -7.58
C VAL A 212 12.26 -6.53 -8.88
N PHE A 213 13.58 -6.36 -8.87
CA PHE A 213 14.35 -5.87 -10.01
C PHE A 213 15.31 -6.93 -10.50
N GLU A 214 15.50 -6.99 -11.81
CA GLU A 214 16.66 -7.64 -12.41
C GLU A 214 17.83 -6.66 -12.35
N VAL A 215 18.95 -7.10 -11.78
CA VAL A 215 20.10 -6.24 -11.51
C VAL A 215 21.41 -6.88 -11.95
N ILE A 216 22.41 -6.05 -12.22
CA ILE A 216 23.80 -6.48 -12.43
C ILE A 216 24.72 -5.75 -11.45
N LYS A 217 25.79 -6.42 -11.03
CA LYS A 217 26.79 -5.81 -10.14
C LYS A 217 27.62 -4.78 -10.92
N VAL A 218 27.82 -3.61 -10.31
CA VAL A 218 28.64 -2.52 -10.84
C VAL A 218 29.67 -2.06 -9.79
N PRO A 219 30.77 -1.40 -10.19
CA PRO A 219 31.81 -0.97 -9.26
C PRO A 219 31.38 0.16 -8.31
N SER A 220 30.61 1.15 -8.80
CA SER A 220 30.19 2.32 -7.99
C SER A 220 28.95 3.02 -8.57
N PHE A 221 28.47 4.07 -7.90
CA PHE A 221 27.38 4.90 -8.42
C PHE A 221 27.75 5.68 -9.68
N ASP A 222 29.02 6.06 -9.86
CA ASP A 222 29.49 6.82 -11.01
C ASP A 222 30.01 5.92 -12.14
N ASN A 223 30.52 4.73 -11.79
CA ASN A 223 30.93 3.73 -12.77
C ASN A 223 29.84 2.66 -12.94
N ILE A 224 28.99 2.89 -13.95
CA ILE A 224 27.82 2.05 -14.25
C ILE A 224 28.10 0.92 -15.25
N THR A 225 29.34 0.81 -15.71
CA THR A 225 29.77 -0.23 -16.64
C THR A 225 30.08 -1.50 -15.86
N ALA A 226 29.26 -2.52 -16.06
CA ALA A 226 29.51 -3.83 -15.46
C ALA A 226 30.72 -4.50 -16.11
N THR A 227 31.51 -5.23 -15.32
CA THR A 227 32.54 -6.13 -15.83
C THR A 227 31.88 -7.22 -16.68
N THR A 228 32.59 -7.76 -17.67
CA THR A 228 32.10 -8.78 -18.62
C THR A 228 31.46 -9.98 -17.90
N GLU A 229 32.05 -10.42 -16.79
CA GLU A 229 31.51 -11.49 -15.94
C GLU A 229 30.19 -11.11 -15.26
N SER A 230 30.09 -9.89 -14.73
CA SER A 230 28.88 -9.39 -14.06
C SER A 230 27.73 -9.12 -15.03
N ALA A 231 28.03 -8.78 -16.28
CA ALA A 231 27.05 -8.66 -17.34
C ALA A 231 26.49 -10.03 -17.78
N ALA A 232 27.29 -11.10 -17.68
CA ALA A 232 26.90 -12.46 -18.04
C ALA A 232 26.05 -13.16 -16.95
N SER A 233 26.04 -12.66 -15.71
CA SER A 233 25.32 -13.25 -14.59
C SER A 233 24.35 -12.26 -13.93
N PRO A 234 23.16 -12.02 -14.52
CA PRO A 234 22.15 -11.17 -13.90
C PRO A 234 21.65 -11.76 -12.59
N MET A 235 21.21 -10.89 -11.70
CA MET A 235 20.80 -11.18 -10.33
C MET A 235 19.41 -10.58 -10.07
N VAL A 236 18.79 -10.92 -8.93
CA VAL A 236 17.49 -10.37 -8.55
C VAL A 236 17.60 -9.60 -7.25
N LEU A 237 17.26 -8.31 -7.26
CA LEU A 237 17.12 -7.50 -6.06
C LEU A 237 15.65 -7.43 -5.66
N LYS A 238 15.34 -7.92 -4.47
CA LYS A 238 14.02 -7.82 -3.84
C LYS A 238 14.09 -6.77 -2.73
N ASP A 239 13.34 -5.68 -2.89
CA ASP A 239 13.19 -4.59 -1.92
C ASP A 239 11.80 -4.69 -1.27
N VAL A 240 11.74 -4.87 0.05
CA VAL A 240 10.52 -5.19 0.80
C VAL A 240 10.39 -4.26 2.00
N LEU A 241 9.20 -3.72 2.22
CA LEU A 241 8.82 -3.13 3.51
C LEU A 241 7.93 -4.12 4.26
N GLN A 242 8.41 -4.57 5.42
CA GLN A 242 7.73 -5.54 6.28
C GLN A 242 7.60 -4.98 7.69
N ASP A 243 6.62 -5.46 8.46
CA ASP A 243 6.43 -5.03 9.85
C ASP A 243 7.70 -5.28 10.66
N GLY A 244 8.10 -4.31 11.48
CA GLY A 244 9.33 -4.37 12.27
C GLY A 244 9.22 -5.25 13.52
N GLN A 245 8.15 -6.05 13.65
CA GLN A 245 7.98 -7.04 14.71
C GLN A 245 8.50 -8.40 14.21
N ASP A 246 8.89 -9.25 15.14
CA ASP A 246 9.26 -10.63 14.79
C ASP A 246 8.10 -11.28 14.03
N PRO A 247 8.40 -12.01 12.93
CA PRO A 247 7.37 -12.70 12.19
C PRO A 247 6.58 -13.58 13.15
N PRO A 248 5.23 -13.62 13.07
CA PRO A 248 4.42 -14.48 13.93
C PRO A 248 4.80 -15.96 13.78
N GLN A 249 5.52 -16.33 12.71
CA GLN A 249 6.12 -17.67 12.53
C GLN A 249 7.22 -18.03 13.54
N LEU A 250 7.78 -17.08 14.29
CA LEU A 250 8.75 -17.33 15.35
C LEU A 250 8.09 -17.45 16.75
N ILE A 251 6.79 -17.16 16.84
CA ILE A 251 6.00 -17.31 18.06
C ILE A 251 5.66 -18.81 18.20
N GLY A 252 6.27 -19.48 19.19
CA GLY A 252 6.08 -20.92 19.43
C GLY A 252 7.33 -21.78 19.20
N LEU A 253 8.39 -21.23 18.62
CA LEU A 253 9.68 -21.93 18.53
C LEU A 253 10.28 -22.10 19.92
N ASN A 254 10.76 -23.32 20.20
CA ASN A 254 11.46 -23.61 21.44
C ASN A 254 12.83 -22.90 21.46
N ASP A 255 13.44 -22.79 22.64
CA ASP A 255 14.68 -22.02 22.78
C ASP A 255 15.85 -22.63 21.99
N ALA A 256 15.84 -23.94 21.73
CA ALA A 256 16.85 -24.62 20.91
C ALA A 256 16.72 -24.29 19.42
N GLU A 257 15.50 -24.21 18.89
CA GLU A 257 15.22 -23.80 17.50
C GLU A 257 15.54 -22.33 17.28
N LYS A 258 15.22 -21.47 18.25
CA LYS A 258 15.61 -20.05 18.22
C LYS A 258 17.13 -19.90 18.24
N GLU A 259 17.84 -20.71 19.02
CA GLU A 259 19.29 -20.67 19.07
C GLU A 259 19.92 -21.22 17.78
N LEU A 260 19.35 -22.28 17.20
CA LEU A 260 19.72 -22.77 15.85
C LEU A 260 19.54 -21.69 14.78
N LEU A 261 18.40 -20.99 14.78
CA LEU A 261 18.16 -19.87 13.87
C LEU A 261 19.13 -18.71 14.10
N ARG A 262 19.41 -18.35 15.37
CA ARG A 262 20.39 -17.31 15.71
C ARG A 262 21.79 -17.68 15.23
N ASN A 263 22.21 -18.93 15.41
CA ASN A 263 23.50 -19.42 14.93
C ASN A 263 23.55 -19.43 13.41
N ALA A 264 22.50 -19.93 12.74
CA ALA A 264 22.40 -19.88 11.29
C ALA A 264 22.43 -18.45 10.74
N LEU A 265 21.83 -17.47 11.43
CA LEU A 265 21.87 -16.04 11.09
C LEU A 265 23.23 -15.39 11.36
N ARG A 266 23.92 -15.76 12.44
CA ARG A 266 25.27 -15.26 12.77
C ARG A 266 26.32 -15.77 11.79
N ASP A 267 26.21 -17.03 11.41
CA ASP A 267 27.21 -17.71 10.58
C ASP A 267 26.89 -17.60 9.08
N ASP A 268 25.82 -16.88 8.71
CA ASP A 268 25.30 -16.77 7.33
C ASP A 268 24.91 -18.14 6.69
N ASN A 269 24.83 -19.23 7.47
CA ASN A 269 24.52 -20.59 7.01
C ASN A 269 23.08 -20.73 6.46
N TYR A 270 22.17 -19.83 6.83
CA TYR A 270 20.81 -19.81 6.24
C TYR A 270 20.84 -19.74 4.71
N ARG A 271 21.91 -19.18 4.11
CA ARG A 271 22.07 -19.04 2.66
C ARG A 271 22.07 -20.36 1.89
N GLU A 272 22.34 -21.48 2.54
CA GLU A 272 22.30 -22.81 1.92
C GLU A 272 20.87 -23.35 1.75
N TYR A 273 19.92 -22.86 2.55
CA TYR A 273 18.52 -23.33 2.57
C TYR A 273 17.59 -22.51 1.69
N PHE A 274 18.02 -21.33 1.24
CA PHE A 274 17.23 -20.44 0.38
C PHE A 274 17.85 -20.34 -1.03
N LEU A 275 17.12 -19.74 -1.97
CA LEU A 275 17.69 -19.29 -3.25
C LEU A 275 19.02 -18.58 -2.95
N ALA A 276 20.13 -19.03 -3.55
CA ALA A 276 21.47 -18.60 -3.17
C ALA A 276 21.57 -17.06 -3.03
N ILE A 277 21.56 -16.58 -1.78
CA ILE A 277 21.59 -15.15 -1.46
C ILE A 277 23.02 -14.67 -1.67
N ASN A 278 23.18 -13.58 -2.42
CA ASN A 278 24.47 -12.94 -2.63
C ASN A 278 24.79 -11.98 -1.47
N CYS A 279 23.84 -11.12 -1.15
CA CYS A 279 23.91 -10.18 -0.04
C CYS A 279 22.53 -9.67 0.33
N ASP A 280 22.39 -9.14 1.53
CA ASP A 280 21.15 -8.67 2.11
C ASP A 280 21.42 -7.45 3.00
N MET A 281 20.47 -6.55 3.20
CA MET A 281 20.65 -5.45 4.15
C MET A 281 19.34 -5.08 4.81
N GLN A 282 19.46 -4.55 6.03
CA GLN A 282 18.38 -3.87 6.72
C GLN A 282 18.47 -2.38 6.44
N GLY A 283 17.37 -1.80 5.98
CA GLY A 283 17.21 -0.38 5.73
C GLY A 283 16.57 0.36 6.89
N VAL A 284 16.05 1.54 6.60
CA VAL A 284 15.44 2.43 7.60
C VAL A 284 14.10 1.87 8.08
N GLN A 285 13.82 2.02 9.37
CA GLN A 285 12.51 1.75 9.96
C GLN A 285 11.65 3.02 9.91
N SER A 286 10.40 2.88 9.47
CA SER A 286 9.45 3.98 9.45
C SER A 286 9.13 4.49 10.84
N LYS A 287 8.66 5.73 10.94
CA LYS A 287 8.22 6.33 12.22
C LYS A 287 7.07 5.53 12.83
N SER A 288 7.04 5.45 14.15
CA SER A 288 5.95 4.81 14.91
C SER A 288 4.70 5.70 14.93
N LEU A 289 3.55 5.09 15.24
CA LEU A 289 2.33 5.84 15.47
C LEU A 289 2.47 6.73 16.70
N ALA A 290 2.20 8.02 16.55
CA ALA A 290 2.24 8.98 17.65
C ALA A 290 1.18 8.64 18.74
N PRO A 291 1.52 8.82 20.03
CA PRO A 291 0.56 8.68 21.11
C PRO A 291 -0.64 9.62 20.91
N LYS A 292 -1.83 9.17 21.31
CA LYS A 292 -3.09 9.94 21.22
C LYS A 292 -3.51 10.33 19.78
N ALA A 293 -2.91 9.72 18.75
CA ALA A 293 -3.43 9.84 17.39
C ALA A 293 -4.89 9.34 17.32
N TRP A 294 -5.72 10.00 16.54
CA TRP A 294 -7.12 9.63 16.36
C TRP A 294 -7.44 9.40 14.88
N CYS A 295 -8.43 8.56 14.61
CA CYS A 295 -8.95 8.38 13.25
C CYS A 295 -9.63 9.68 12.82
N ASN A 296 -9.22 10.23 11.69
CA ASN A 296 -9.79 11.47 11.18
C ASN A 296 -10.65 11.18 9.97
N ASP A 297 -11.88 11.68 10.00
CA ASP A 297 -12.81 11.53 8.88
C ASP A 297 -12.60 12.65 7.85
N VAL A 298 -11.41 12.67 7.26
CA VAL A 298 -10.94 13.67 6.29
C VAL A 298 -11.87 13.75 5.07
N PHE A 299 -12.48 12.64 4.67
CA PHE A 299 -13.28 12.52 3.45
C PHE A 299 -14.78 12.34 3.70
N SER A 300 -15.33 12.53 4.90
CA SER A 300 -16.78 12.45 5.17
C SER A 300 -17.65 13.48 4.41
N PHE A 301 -17.04 14.50 3.81
CA PHE A 301 -17.73 15.63 3.18
C PHE A 301 -18.61 15.27 1.97
N TRP A 302 -18.47 14.08 1.39
CA TRP A 302 -19.14 13.71 0.12
C TRP A 302 -20.65 13.44 0.24
N ASP A 303 -21.26 13.56 1.42
CA ASP A 303 -22.68 13.23 1.64
C ASP A 303 -23.65 14.44 1.63
N SER A 304 -23.19 15.67 1.36
CA SER A 304 -24.07 16.84 1.42
C SER A 304 -24.13 17.62 0.11
N SER A 305 -25.25 17.46 -0.61
CA SER A 305 -25.71 18.31 -1.72
C SER A 305 -26.03 19.77 -1.31
N SER A 306 -25.42 20.28 -0.24
CA SER A 306 -25.61 21.66 0.20
C SER A 306 -24.28 22.41 0.10
N ASP A 307 -24.26 23.43 -0.76
CA ASP A 307 -23.22 24.45 -0.93
C ASP A 307 -22.94 25.32 0.32
N ARG A 308 -23.13 24.78 1.52
CA ARG A 308 -22.66 25.42 2.75
C ARG A 308 -21.32 24.83 3.11
N ILE A 309 -20.28 25.60 2.79
CA ILE A 309 -18.90 25.48 3.30
C ILE A 309 -18.96 25.27 4.81
N ARG A 310 -19.04 24.00 5.24
CA ARG A 310 -18.81 23.62 6.63
C ARG A 310 -17.31 23.42 6.78
N GLN A 311 -16.75 24.31 7.60
CA GLN A 311 -15.38 24.41 8.05
C GLN A 311 -14.70 23.04 8.23
N LEU A 312 -13.73 22.74 7.37
CA LEU A 312 -12.73 21.65 7.48
C LEU A 312 -11.72 21.87 8.62
N TYR A 313 -11.93 22.91 9.43
CA TYR A 313 -11.11 23.25 10.59
C TYR A 313 -11.42 22.25 11.70
N ALA A 314 -10.39 21.52 12.12
CA ALA A 314 -10.44 20.71 13.33
C ALA A 314 -10.78 21.63 14.51
N VAL A 315 -12.03 21.57 14.97
CA VAL A 315 -12.38 22.05 16.31
C VAL A 315 -12.38 20.79 17.18
N PRO A 316 -11.60 20.73 18.27
CA PRO A 316 -11.74 19.65 19.22
C PRO A 316 -13.19 19.63 19.73
N PRO A 317 -13.85 18.47 19.86
CA PRO A 317 -15.15 18.43 20.50
C PRO A 317 -15.03 19.02 21.92
N PRO A 318 -16.03 19.78 22.41
CA PRO A 318 -16.00 20.40 23.73
C PRO A 318 -15.67 19.38 24.83
N ALA A 319 -14.82 19.80 25.77
CA ALA A 319 -14.28 18.96 26.84
C ALA A 319 -15.34 18.25 27.71
N ASP A 320 -16.58 18.74 27.72
CA ASP A 320 -17.64 18.27 28.62
C ASP A 320 -18.65 17.30 27.97
N SER A 321 -18.41 16.84 26.74
CA SER A 321 -19.29 15.87 26.09
C SER A 321 -18.87 14.44 26.46
N ALA A 322 -19.45 13.91 27.54
CA ALA A 322 -19.31 12.52 27.93
C ALA A 322 -19.50 11.59 26.72
N ARG A 323 -18.44 10.82 26.43
CA ARG A 323 -18.32 9.90 25.30
C ARG A 323 -19.50 8.92 25.25
N SER A 324 -20.44 9.15 24.34
CA SER A 324 -21.09 8.03 23.65
C SER A 324 -20.14 7.59 22.55
N SER A 325 -19.15 6.77 22.93
CA SER A 325 -18.38 5.98 21.97
C SER A 325 -19.31 4.93 21.39
N SER A 326 -20.16 5.32 20.44
CA SER A 326 -20.70 4.33 19.50
C SER A 326 -19.50 3.80 18.71
N PRO A 327 -19.15 2.51 18.78
CA PRO A 327 -18.01 1.96 18.07
C PRO A 327 -18.35 1.93 16.57
N ARG A 328 -18.12 3.03 15.86
CA ARG A 328 -18.20 3.05 14.40
C ARG A 328 -16.79 2.92 13.81
N ALA A 329 -16.60 1.78 13.14
CA ALA A 329 -15.55 1.39 12.21
C ALA A 329 -14.12 1.20 12.76
N ASN A 330 -13.76 -0.08 12.96
CA ASN A 330 -12.42 -0.68 12.98
C ASN A 330 -11.25 0.27 12.70
N SER A 331 -10.62 0.79 13.74
CA SER A 331 -9.30 1.42 13.62
C SER A 331 -8.29 0.36 13.17
N ARG A 332 -7.68 0.52 12.00
CA ARG A 332 -6.50 -0.28 11.63
C ARG A 332 -5.43 -0.10 12.70
N SER A 333 -4.79 -1.19 13.11
CA SER A 333 -3.56 -1.10 13.89
C SER A 333 -2.41 -0.84 12.94
N PHE A 334 -1.65 0.21 13.20
CA PHE A 334 -0.49 0.57 12.41
C PHE A 334 0.79 0.16 13.14
N VAL A 335 1.67 -0.53 12.44
CA VAL A 335 2.98 -0.97 12.95
C VAL A 335 4.07 -0.32 12.11
N ALA A 336 5.13 0.13 12.78
CA ALA A 336 6.31 0.63 12.09
C ALA A 336 6.92 -0.47 11.20
N LYS A 337 7.17 -0.15 9.93
CA LYS A 337 7.70 -1.09 8.94
C LYS A 337 9.18 -0.86 8.74
N ARG A 338 9.95 -1.93 8.56
CA ARG A 338 11.37 -1.91 8.25
C ARG A 338 11.58 -2.33 6.80
N GLN A 339 12.48 -1.62 6.12
CA GLN A 339 12.90 -1.97 4.77
C GLN A 339 13.95 -3.09 4.82
N TYR A 340 13.83 -4.08 3.96
CA TYR A 340 14.77 -5.17 3.75
C TYR A 340 15.08 -5.28 2.28
N ARG A 341 16.37 -5.43 1.94
CA ARG A 341 16.79 -5.73 0.58
C ARG A 341 17.55 -7.03 0.55
N VAL A 342 17.22 -7.88 -0.40
CA VAL A 342 17.88 -9.18 -0.59
C VAL A 342 18.23 -9.31 -2.07
N VAL A 343 19.49 -9.62 -2.34
CA VAL A 343 19.97 -9.89 -3.70
C VAL A 343 20.19 -11.39 -3.86
N PHE A 344 19.45 -12.01 -4.77
CA PHE A 344 19.56 -13.42 -5.12
C PHE A 344 20.49 -13.61 -6.32
N LYS A 345 21.33 -14.64 -6.30
CA LYS A 345 22.28 -14.95 -7.38
C LYS A 345 21.61 -15.43 -8.68
N LYS A 346 20.41 -16.00 -8.59
CA LYS A 346 19.71 -16.61 -9.75
C LYS A 346 18.47 -15.80 -10.11
N VAL A 347 18.31 -15.52 -11.40
CA VAL A 347 17.07 -14.97 -11.95
C VAL A 347 16.08 -16.11 -12.16
N CYS A 348 14.98 -16.10 -11.41
CA CYS A 348 13.92 -17.09 -11.57
C CYS A 348 13.10 -16.83 -12.84
N GLN A 349 12.68 -17.91 -13.51
CA GLN A 349 11.74 -17.84 -14.62
C GLN A 349 10.30 -17.84 -14.09
N ALA A 350 9.45 -16.97 -14.62
CA ALA A 350 8.04 -16.97 -14.27
C ALA A 350 7.36 -18.28 -14.71
N LEU A 351 6.49 -18.81 -13.87
CA LEU A 351 5.86 -20.12 -14.06
C LEU A 351 4.98 -20.22 -15.32
N HIS A 352 4.60 -19.11 -15.95
CA HIS A 352 3.88 -19.09 -17.24
C HIS A 352 4.80 -19.10 -18.48
N ARG A 353 6.13 -19.08 -18.28
CA ARG A 353 7.13 -19.11 -19.38
C ARG A 353 7.90 -20.42 -19.50
N VAL A 354 7.80 -21.31 -18.51
CA VAL A 354 8.44 -22.63 -18.48
C VAL A 354 7.83 -23.57 -19.53
N GLY A 355 8.54 -23.97 -20.57
CA GLY A 355 7.93 -24.75 -21.68
C GLY A 355 7.30 -26.09 -21.26
N ASP A 356 7.84 -26.73 -20.21
CA ASP A 356 7.39 -28.04 -19.75
C ASP A 356 6.26 -27.95 -18.71
N SER A 357 5.08 -28.44 -19.07
CA SER A 357 3.91 -28.51 -18.20
C SER A 357 4.14 -29.42 -16.98
N GLY A 358 4.93 -30.49 -17.10
CA GLY A 358 5.22 -31.40 -15.99
C GLY A 358 5.95 -30.69 -14.84
N THR A 359 6.98 -29.92 -15.18
CA THR A 359 7.71 -29.06 -14.25
C THR A 359 6.82 -27.99 -13.63
N VAL A 360 5.88 -27.42 -14.41
CA VAL A 360 4.92 -26.44 -13.90
C VAL A 360 3.99 -27.04 -12.85
N PHE A 361 3.36 -28.18 -13.14
CA PHE A 361 2.47 -28.85 -12.20
C PHE A 361 3.20 -29.37 -10.96
N LYS A 362 4.45 -29.82 -11.11
CA LYS A 362 5.30 -30.17 -9.98
C LYS A 362 5.57 -28.95 -9.10
N ALA A 363 6.00 -27.83 -9.68
CA ALA A 363 6.23 -26.60 -8.93
C ALA A 363 4.96 -26.06 -8.25
N LEU A 364 3.78 -26.19 -8.90
CA LEU A 364 2.49 -25.86 -8.28
C LEU A 364 2.18 -26.76 -7.09
N LYS A 365 2.37 -28.07 -7.25
CA LYS A 365 2.17 -29.04 -6.17
C LYS A 365 3.08 -28.73 -4.99
N ASP A 366 4.36 -28.49 -5.24
CA ASP A 366 5.34 -28.17 -4.21
C ASP A 366 4.95 -26.85 -3.50
N CYS A 367 4.55 -25.82 -4.26
CA CYS A 367 4.05 -24.56 -3.68
C CYS A 367 2.77 -24.75 -2.84
N LEU A 368 1.83 -25.59 -3.27
CA LEU A 368 0.58 -25.83 -2.53
C LEU A 368 0.84 -26.58 -1.22
N LEU A 369 1.83 -27.49 -1.18
CA LEU A 369 2.19 -28.23 0.02
C LEU A 369 3.01 -27.38 1.01
N ASP A 370 3.93 -26.55 0.51
CA ASP A 370 4.84 -25.75 1.36
C ASP A 370 4.19 -24.48 1.95
N TYR A 371 3.14 -23.95 1.32
CA TYR A 371 2.45 -22.73 1.79
C TYR A 371 1.22 -23.00 2.68
N ALA A 372 0.87 -24.27 2.92
CA ALA A 372 -0.24 -24.64 3.80
C ALA A 372 0.07 -24.23 5.24
N LYS A 373 -0.67 -23.24 5.76
CA LYS A 373 -0.55 -22.79 7.14
C LYS A 373 -1.56 -23.51 8.02
N GLU A 374 -1.20 -23.76 9.28
CA GLU A 374 -2.16 -24.16 10.29
C GLU A 374 -3.20 -23.04 10.50
N PHE A 375 -4.47 -23.40 10.46
CA PHE A 375 -5.58 -22.47 10.62
C PHE A 375 -5.79 -22.16 12.11
N ASP A 376 -5.43 -20.96 12.53
CA ASP A 376 -5.70 -20.49 13.89
C ASP A 376 -7.05 -19.78 13.98
N ALA A 377 -8.07 -20.52 14.43
CA ALA A 377 -9.42 -20.00 14.66
C ALA A 377 -9.49 -18.92 15.77
N LYS A 378 -8.47 -18.83 16.64
CA LYS A 378 -8.38 -17.90 17.78
C LYS A 378 -7.26 -16.86 17.63
N GLY A 379 -6.54 -16.88 16.51
CA GLY A 379 -5.28 -16.17 16.34
C GLY A 379 -5.38 -14.66 16.44
N THR A 380 -4.33 -14.05 16.98
CA THR A 380 -4.24 -12.60 17.12
C THR A 380 -4.20 -11.97 15.74
N ARG A 381 -5.36 -11.41 15.37
CA ARG A 381 -5.65 -10.51 14.24
C ARG A 381 -4.40 -9.91 13.61
N SER A 382 -4.01 -10.36 12.41
CA SER A 382 -3.23 -9.49 11.53
C SER A 382 -4.21 -8.51 10.89
N SER A 383 -4.08 -7.24 11.26
CA SER A 383 -4.88 -6.13 10.70
C SER A 383 -4.49 -5.78 9.26
N ASP A 384 -3.36 -6.29 8.81
CA ASP A 384 -2.88 -6.12 7.45
C ASP A 384 -3.67 -7.03 6.51
N PRO A 385 -4.29 -6.50 5.44
CA PRO A 385 -4.93 -7.34 4.44
C PRO A 385 -3.88 -8.32 3.91
N LYS A 386 -4.18 -9.63 3.91
CA LYS A 386 -3.26 -10.65 3.41
C LYS A 386 -2.92 -10.36 1.95
N ILE A 387 -1.73 -9.82 1.71
CA ILE A 387 -1.30 -9.41 0.36
C ILE A 387 -0.73 -10.63 -0.37
N GLY A 388 -1.56 -11.30 -1.17
CA GLY A 388 -1.14 -12.09 -2.32
C GLY A 388 -1.03 -11.24 -3.59
N THR A 389 -0.75 -11.84 -4.74
CA THR A 389 -0.96 -11.12 -6.01
C THR A 389 -2.47 -10.95 -6.23
N PRO A 390 -3.06 -9.74 -6.42
CA PRO A 390 -4.52 -9.55 -6.53
C PRO A 390 -5.19 -10.48 -7.53
N ALA A 391 -4.50 -10.77 -8.64
CA ALA A 391 -4.93 -11.75 -9.64
C ALA A 391 -5.25 -13.13 -9.05
N PHE A 392 -4.59 -13.54 -7.96
CA PHE A 392 -4.73 -14.86 -7.33
C PHE A 392 -5.31 -14.81 -5.91
N MET A 393 -5.60 -13.63 -5.37
CA MET A 393 -6.28 -13.51 -4.07
C MET A 393 -7.70 -14.05 -4.15
N ALA A 394 -8.20 -14.70 -3.09
CA ALA A 394 -9.60 -15.08 -2.98
C ALA A 394 -10.54 -13.87 -3.18
N THR A 395 -11.71 -14.13 -3.77
CA THR A 395 -12.65 -13.09 -4.21
C THR A 395 -13.14 -12.25 -3.04
N GLU A 396 -13.46 -12.89 -1.90
CA GLU A 396 -13.86 -12.21 -0.66
C GLU A 396 -12.71 -11.39 -0.05
N ILE A 397 -11.48 -11.93 -0.06
CA ILE A 397 -10.30 -11.21 0.45
C ILE A 397 -9.97 -10.00 -0.43
N LEU A 398 -10.10 -10.14 -1.74
CA LEU A 398 -9.84 -9.05 -2.69
C LEU A 398 -10.92 -7.96 -2.63
N SER A 399 -12.20 -8.35 -2.56
CA SER A 399 -13.33 -7.41 -2.51
C SER A 399 -13.49 -6.76 -1.14
N GLN A 400 -12.95 -7.37 -0.08
CA GLN A 400 -13.26 -7.04 1.31
C GLN A 400 -14.78 -7.12 1.60
N GLU A 401 -15.54 -7.88 0.79
CA GLU A 401 -16.98 -8.15 0.96
C GLU A 401 -17.30 -9.65 0.87
N LEU A 402 -18.16 -10.13 1.80
CA LEU A 402 -18.62 -11.52 1.82
C LEU A 402 -19.58 -11.81 0.65
N ILE A 403 -19.42 -12.96 0.01
CA ILE A 403 -20.29 -13.37 -1.12
C ILE A 403 -21.67 -13.84 -0.61
N LEU A 404 -21.76 -14.24 0.66
CA LEU A 404 -22.96 -14.60 1.42
C LEU A 404 -24.17 -13.68 1.23
N PHE A 405 -23.94 -12.39 0.94
CA PHE A 405 -25.01 -11.42 0.83
C PHE A 405 -25.94 -11.63 -0.39
N SER A 406 -25.56 -12.50 -1.32
CA SER A 406 -26.41 -12.99 -2.41
C SER A 406 -27.47 -14.01 -1.96
N ASN A 407 -27.39 -14.54 -0.73
CA ASN A 407 -28.38 -15.49 -0.20
C ASN A 407 -29.65 -14.76 0.27
N SER A 408 -30.82 -15.28 -0.15
CA SER A 408 -32.14 -14.78 0.24
C SER A 408 -32.56 -15.20 1.65
N SER A 409 -31.91 -16.20 2.25
CA SER A 409 -32.19 -16.67 3.61
C SER A 409 -31.54 -15.83 4.72
N VAL A 410 -30.57 -14.97 4.39
CA VAL A 410 -29.89 -14.10 5.35
C VAL A 410 -30.74 -12.84 5.60
N SER A 411 -31.09 -12.59 6.85
CA SER A 411 -31.90 -11.43 7.27
C SER A 411 -31.17 -10.11 6.98
N SER A 412 -31.92 -9.06 6.62
CA SER A 412 -31.39 -7.71 6.41
C SER A 412 -30.60 -7.17 7.60
N LYS A 413 -31.00 -7.52 8.84
CA LYS A 413 -30.28 -7.14 10.07
C LYS A 413 -28.90 -7.79 10.18
N ASP A 414 -28.78 -9.07 9.80
CA ASP A 414 -27.50 -9.79 9.83
C ASP A 414 -26.56 -9.26 8.73
N LYS A 415 -27.13 -8.85 7.58
CA LYS A 415 -26.38 -8.16 6.51
C LYS A 415 -25.83 -6.81 6.97
N GLU A 416 -26.57 -6.06 7.79
CA GLU A 416 -26.10 -4.78 8.34
C GLU A 416 -25.03 -4.97 9.43
N ALA A 417 -25.20 -5.96 10.31
CA ALA A 417 -24.22 -6.29 11.36
C ALA A 417 -22.88 -6.76 10.76
N ALA A 418 -22.92 -7.58 9.71
CA ALA A 418 -21.71 -8.13 9.09
C ALA A 418 -20.94 -7.14 8.19
N ARG A 419 -21.56 -6.07 7.69
CA ARG A 419 -20.87 -5.02 6.89
C ARG A 419 -19.80 -4.26 7.68
N GLY A 420 -19.86 -4.33 9.02
CA GLY A 420 -18.89 -3.70 9.92
C GLY A 420 -17.71 -4.58 10.29
N GLU A 421 -17.79 -5.90 10.06
CA GLU A 421 -16.76 -6.85 10.49
C GLU A 421 -15.73 -7.11 9.37
N PRO A 422 -14.42 -7.13 9.69
CA PRO A 422 -13.39 -7.43 8.70
C PRO A 422 -13.45 -8.90 8.27
N ILE A 423 -13.17 -9.17 7.00
CA ILE A 423 -13.19 -10.54 6.49
C ILE A 423 -12.09 -11.37 7.11
N ILE A 424 -12.50 -12.47 7.75
CA ILE A 424 -11.59 -13.44 8.35
C ILE A 424 -11.18 -14.44 7.29
N HIS A 425 -9.87 -14.54 7.09
CA HIS A 425 -9.31 -15.55 6.21
C HIS A 425 -9.63 -16.95 6.71
N ASN A 426 -10.05 -17.84 5.82
CA ASN A 426 -10.42 -19.20 6.13
C ASN A 426 -9.98 -20.17 5.06
N PHE A 427 -10.16 -21.46 5.34
CA PHE A 427 -9.91 -22.59 4.47
C PHE A 427 -10.43 -22.46 3.04
N GLN A 428 -11.59 -21.84 2.84
CA GLN A 428 -12.16 -21.65 1.51
C GLN A 428 -11.33 -20.66 0.67
N HIS A 429 -10.73 -19.66 1.31
CA HIS A 429 -9.86 -18.69 0.64
C HIS A 429 -8.55 -19.32 0.16
N ASP A 430 -8.06 -20.35 0.85
CA ASP A 430 -6.91 -21.15 0.38
C ASP A 430 -7.29 -22.03 -0.82
N LEU A 431 -8.51 -22.61 -0.83
CA LEU A 431 -9.03 -23.37 -1.98
C LEU A 431 -9.30 -22.48 -3.20
N GLU A 432 -9.57 -21.19 -3.00
CA GLU A 432 -9.61 -20.21 -4.09
C GLU A 432 -8.25 -20.02 -4.78
N SER A 433 -7.14 -20.61 -4.30
CA SER A 433 -5.89 -20.69 -5.06
C SER A 433 -6.03 -21.35 -6.45
N PHE A 434 -7.16 -21.99 -6.78
CA PHE A 434 -7.48 -22.43 -8.14
C PHE A 434 -7.47 -21.30 -9.18
N TRP A 435 -7.57 -20.02 -8.76
CA TRP A 435 -7.32 -18.88 -9.63
C TRP A 435 -5.94 -18.93 -10.30
N LEU A 436 -4.93 -19.49 -9.61
CA LEU A 436 -3.61 -19.75 -10.18
C LEU A 436 -3.65 -20.85 -11.25
N LEU A 437 -4.39 -21.94 -11.00
CA LEU A 437 -4.59 -23.01 -11.97
C LEU A 437 -5.29 -22.50 -13.22
N LEU A 438 -6.37 -21.72 -13.04
CA LEU A 438 -7.11 -21.11 -14.14
C LEU A 438 -6.21 -20.21 -14.98
N TRP A 439 -5.44 -19.32 -14.34
CA TRP A 439 -4.51 -18.44 -15.04
C TRP A 439 -3.43 -19.19 -15.81
N ILE A 440 -2.90 -20.29 -15.27
CA ILE A 440 -1.90 -21.11 -15.97
C ILE A 440 -2.54 -21.77 -17.20
N LEU A 441 -3.73 -22.36 -17.06
CA LEU A 441 -4.43 -22.96 -18.19
C LEU A 441 -4.69 -21.95 -19.30
N THR A 442 -5.16 -20.75 -18.95
CA THR A 442 -5.58 -19.76 -19.95
C THR A 442 -4.41 -18.94 -20.53
N THR A 443 -3.27 -18.83 -19.84
CA THR A 443 -2.07 -18.15 -20.39
C THR A 443 -1.17 -19.06 -21.22
N ARG A 444 -1.24 -20.38 -21.02
CA ARG A 444 -0.35 -21.35 -21.68
C ARG A 444 -0.91 -21.92 -22.96
N LEU A 445 -2.21 -21.99 -23.07
CA LEU A 445 -2.85 -22.66 -24.19
C LEU A 445 -3.04 -21.68 -25.36
N PRO A 446 -2.67 -22.09 -26.59
CA PRO A 446 -2.97 -21.29 -27.76
C PRO A 446 -4.47 -21.24 -28.00
N THR A 447 -4.96 -20.11 -28.50
CA THR A 447 -6.35 -19.93 -28.91
C THR A 447 -6.72 -20.94 -29.99
N CYS A 448 -7.62 -21.86 -29.67
CA CYS A 448 -8.04 -22.90 -30.60
C CYS A 448 -9.13 -22.42 -31.59
N THR A 449 -9.76 -21.28 -31.32
CA THR A 449 -10.95 -20.81 -32.06
C THR A 449 -10.70 -19.44 -32.71
N PRO A 450 -10.80 -19.30 -34.05
CA PRO A 450 -10.69 -18.00 -34.73
C PRO A 450 -11.79 -17.03 -34.27
N GLY A 451 -11.40 -15.84 -33.82
CA GLY A 451 -12.31 -14.78 -33.36
C GLY A 451 -12.50 -14.67 -31.85
N PHE A 452 -11.94 -15.58 -31.05
CA PHE A 452 -12.00 -15.54 -29.59
C PHE A 452 -10.62 -15.76 -28.96
N ASP A 453 -10.10 -14.73 -28.30
CA ASP A 453 -8.77 -14.76 -27.70
C ASP A 453 -8.84 -15.12 -26.21
N LEU A 454 -8.28 -16.29 -25.85
CA LEU A 454 -8.16 -16.80 -24.49
C LEU A 454 -7.32 -15.86 -23.62
N LYS A 455 -6.42 -15.10 -24.25
CA LYS A 455 -5.70 -14.01 -23.59
C LYS A 455 -6.65 -12.87 -23.20
N ILE A 456 -7.64 -12.51 -24.03
CA ILE A 456 -8.63 -11.48 -23.67
C ILE A 456 -9.48 -11.93 -22.49
N TYR A 457 -9.92 -13.20 -22.46
CA TYR A 457 -10.67 -13.76 -21.33
C TYR A 457 -9.83 -13.79 -20.04
N THR A 458 -8.58 -14.21 -20.14
CA THR A 458 -7.61 -14.16 -19.04
C THR A 458 -7.41 -12.73 -18.55
N ASP A 459 -7.22 -11.81 -19.48
CA ASP A 459 -7.00 -10.41 -19.19
C ASP A 459 -8.24 -9.81 -18.48
N GLN A 460 -9.47 -10.19 -18.86
CA GLN A 460 -10.69 -9.76 -18.16
C GLN A 460 -10.74 -10.25 -16.69
N LEU A 461 -10.34 -11.50 -16.42
CA LEU A 461 -10.38 -12.06 -15.07
C LEU A 461 -9.23 -11.61 -14.17
N PHE A 462 -8.04 -11.38 -14.75
CA PHE A 462 -6.78 -11.26 -14.01
C PHE A 462 -6.07 -9.92 -14.16
N LEU A 463 -6.34 -9.10 -15.20
CA LEU A 463 -5.73 -7.77 -15.29
C LEU A 463 -6.44 -6.78 -14.37
N VAL A 464 -5.66 -6.23 -13.45
CA VAL A 464 -6.06 -5.13 -12.58
C VAL A 464 -6.15 -3.84 -13.41
N ARG A 465 -7.30 -3.57 -14.03
CA ARG A 465 -7.62 -2.26 -14.62
C ARG A 465 -8.07 -1.25 -13.56
N GLY A 466 -7.40 -1.21 -12.40
CA GLY A 466 -7.84 -0.49 -11.20
C GLY A 466 -8.82 -1.31 -10.34
N LEU A 467 -8.91 -0.99 -9.04
CA LEU A 467 -9.59 -1.82 -8.04
C LEU A 467 -11.10 -1.99 -8.23
N PHE A 468 -11.77 -1.11 -8.97
CA PHE A 468 -13.20 -1.22 -9.26
C PHE A 468 -13.55 -2.12 -10.43
N TYR A 469 -12.59 -2.44 -11.32
CA TYR A 469 -12.88 -3.22 -12.52
C TYR A 469 -12.70 -4.72 -12.32
N ILE A 470 -11.97 -5.15 -11.28
CA ILE A 470 -11.98 -6.57 -10.88
C ILE A 470 -13.37 -6.97 -10.35
N TRP A 471 -14.11 -5.99 -9.84
CA TRP A 471 -15.31 -6.18 -9.05
C TRP A 471 -16.47 -6.80 -9.83
N PRO A 472 -16.78 -6.43 -11.09
CA PRO A 472 -17.78 -7.15 -11.88
C PRO A 472 -17.18 -8.34 -12.63
N ASP A 473 -15.99 -8.18 -13.21
CA ASP A 473 -15.48 -9.11 -14.22
C ASP A 473 -15.04 -10.44 -13.64
N ARG A 474 -14.61 -10.48 -12.37
CA ARG A 474 -14.27 -11.72 -11.66
C ARG A 474 -15.40 -12.23 -10.77
N LEU A 475 -16.11 -11.31 -10.10
CA LEU A 475 -17.19 -11.66 -9.17
C LEU A 475 -18.42 -12.20 -9.89
N ASN A 476 -18.78 -11.66 -11.06
CA ASN A 476 -19.99 -12.11 -11.77
C ASN A 476 -19.83 -13.54 -12.29
N PRO A 477 -18.74 -13.93 -12.98
CA PRO A 477 -18.55 -15.33 -13.38
C PRO A 477 -18.44 -16.29 -12.19
N TYR A 478 -17.85 -15.84 -11.08
CA TYR A 478 -17.79 -16.62 -9.84
C TYR A 478 -19.20 -16.84 -9.24
N ARG A 479 -19.96 -15.76 -9.02
CA ARG A 479 -21.34 -15.80 -8.49
C ARG A 479 -22.32 -16.54 -9.41
N ASN A 480 -22.22 -16.32 -10.72
CA ASN A 480 -23.09 -16.96 -11.71
C ASN A 480 -22.62 -18.37 -12.06
N MET A 481 -21.51 -18.84 -11.46
CA MET A 481 -20.92 -20.15 -11.71
C MET A 481 -20.64 -20.42 -13.19
N THR A 482 -20.19 -19.41 -13.96
CA THR A 482 -19.96 -19.56 -15.42
C THR A 482 -18.51 -19.87 -15.79
N ILE A 483 -17.56 -19.73 -14.86
CA ILE A 483 -16.11 -19.84 -15.14
C ILE A 483 -15.77 -21.11 -15.91
N GLY A 484 -16.22 -22.29 -15.45
CA GLY A 484 -15.91 -23.55 -16.12
C GLY A 484 -16.56 -23.65 -17.50
N LEU A 485 -17.82 -23.19 -17.65
CA LEU A 485 -18.52 -23.14 -18.93
C LEU A 485 -17.84 -22.21 -19.94
N ASP A 486 -17.34 -21.07 -19.47
CA ASP A 486 -16.64 -20.08 -20.29
C ASP A 486 -15.30 -20.64 -20.76
N VAL A 487 -14.49 -21.19 -19.84
CA VAL A 487 -13.20 -21.84 -20.15
C VAL A 487 -13.37 -23.02 -21.10
N ARG A 488 -14.43 -23.84 -20.92
CA ARG A 488 -14.72 -25.01 -21.76
C ARG A 488 -14.84 -24.67 -23.24
N ARG A 489 -15.27 -23.45 -23.58
CA ARG A 489 -15.39 -22.97 -24.98
C ARG A 489 -14.04 -22.71 -25.64
N TYR A 490 -13.00 -22.50 -24.84
CA TYR A 490 -11.67 -22.12 -25.31
C TYR A 490 -10.64 -23.25 -25.23
N LEU A 491 -10.92 -24.31 -24.46
CA LEU A 491 -10.03 -25.46 -24.33
C LEU A 491 -10.23 -26.49 -25.47
N PRO A 492 -9.15 -27.13 -25.95
CA PRO A 492 -9.26 -28.27 -26.85
C PRO A 492 -9.97 -29.47 -26.19
N ASP A 493 -10.50 -30.38 -27.01
CA ASP A 493 -11.42 -31.45 -26.57
C ASP A 493 -10.83 -32.36 -25.48
N ASP A 494 -9.53 -32.65 -25.57
CA ASP A 494 -8.75 -33.44 -24.61
C ASP A 494 -8.58 -32.74 -23.25
N MET A 495 -8.69 -31.41 -23.21
CA MET A 495 -8.55 -30.60 -22.00
C MET A 495 -9.89 -30.18 -21.38
N LYS A 496 -11.03 -30.51 -21.99
CA LYS A 496 -12.37 -30.17 -21.45
C LYS A 496 -12.64 -30.73 -20.06
N VAL A 497 -11.97 -31.83 -19.68
CA VAL A 497 -12.02 -32.40 -18.33
C VAL A 497 -11.60 -31.36 -17.28
N PHE A 498 -10.60 -30.52 -17.55
CA PHE A 498 -10.18 -29.47 -16.64
C PHE A 498 -11.27 -28.40 -16.45
N ALA A 499 -11.99 -28.05 -17.51
CA ALA A 499 -13.10 -27.11 -17.40
C ALA A 499 -14.25 -27.66 -16.53
N ASP A 500 -14.50 -28.96 -16.58
CA ASP A 500 -15.52 -29.62 -15.75
C ASP A 500 -15.11 -29.68 -14.28
N CYS A 501 -13.82 -29.90 -14.01
CA CYS A 501 -13.25 -29.79 -12.66
C CYS A 501 -13.36 -28.35 -12.13
N ILE A 502 -13.03 -27.35 -12.94
CA ILE A 502 -13.16 -25.92 -12.58
C ILE A 502 -14.63 -25.57 -12.31
N GLN A 503 -15.55 -26.07 -13.14
CA GLN A 503 -16.98 -25.85 -12.95
C GLN A 503 -17.47 -26.42 -11.61
N SER A 504 -17.05 -27.65 -11.30
CA SER A 504 -17.42 -28.34 -10.07
C SER A 504 -16.85 -27.64 -8.84
N LEU A 505 -15.60 -27.17 -8.92
CA LEU A 505 -14.95 -26.42 -7.85
C LEU A 505 -15.61 -25.05 -7.62
N ASN A 506 -15.86 -24.29 -8.69
CA ASN A 506 -16.53 -22.99 -8.60
C ASN A 506 -17.92 -23.12 -7.96
N LYS A 507 -18.67 -24.18 -8.34
CA LYS A 507 -19.95 -24.51 -7.71
C LYS A 507 -19.80 -24.81 -6.22
N ALA A 508 -18.89 -25.71 -5.85
CA ALA A 508 -18.68 -26.09 -4.46
C ALA A 508 -18.26 -24.91 -3.58
N LEU A 509 -17.39 -24.03 -4.10
CA LEU A 509 -16.97 -22.82 -3.40
C LEU A 509 -18.12 -21.81 -3.26
N TYR A 510 -18.93 -21.61 -4.30
CA TYR A 510 -20.10 -20.75 -4.21
C TYR A 510 -21.13 -21.28 -3.21
N ASP A 511 -21.45 -22.58 -3.28
CA ASP A 511 -22.38 -23.25 -2.37
C ASP A 511 -21.88 -23.17 -0.91
N ALA A 512 -20.58 -23.35 -0.69
CA ALA A 512 -19.99 -23.18 0.64
C ALA A 512 -20.03 -21.72 1.13
N SER A 513 -19.75 -20.76 0.23
CA SER A 513 -19.92 -19.34 0.55
C SER A 513 -21.33 -19.08 1.04
N ILE A 514 -22.38 -19.43 0.28
CA ILE A 514 -23.77 -19.08 0.65
C ILE A 514 -24.31 -19.84 1.87
N ASN A 515 -23.81 -21.05 2.15
CA ASN A 515 -24.27 -21.90 3.25
C ASN A 515 -23.48 -21.71 4.56
N ARG A 516 -22.42 -20.88 4.53
CA ARG A 516 -21.70 -20.46 5.74
C ARG A 516 -22.64 -19.63 6.62
N LEU A 517 -23.29 -20.29 7.58
CA LEU A 517 -23.79 -19.61 8.78
C LEU A 517 -22.59 -18.84 9.36
N LEU A 518 -22.77 -17.60 9.81
CA LEU A 518 -21.71 -16.63 10.22
C LEU A 518 -20.78 -17.10 11.37
N ASP A 519 -20.67 -18.40 11.62
CA ASP A 519 -19.86 -19.12 12.58
C ASP A 519 -18.48 -19.48 11.99
N PHE A 520 -17.66 -18.45 11.76
CA PHE A 520 -16.33 -18.57 11.13
C PHE A 520 -15.34 -19.45 11.93
N GLY A 521 -15.63 -19.77 13.20
CA GLY A 521 -14.79 -20.60 14.07
C GLY A 521 -15.11 -22.09 14.02
N ASN A 522 -16.21 -22.50 13.38
CA ASN A 522 -16.63 -23.89 13.33
C ASN A 522 -15.97 -24.64 12.17
N THR A 523 -14.78 -25.17 12.43
CA THR A 523 -14.00 -25.96 11.45
C THR A 523 -14.77 -27.17 10.90
N ALA A 524 -15.69 -27.76 11.67
CA ALA A 524 -16.51 -28.89 11.25
C ALA A 524 -17.52 -28.52 10.14
N SER A 525 -17.92 -27.26 10.03
CA SER A 525 -18.78 -26.77 8.94
C SER A 525 -18.09 -26.81 7.57
N TYR A 526 -16.76 -26.88 7.53
CA TYR A 526 -15.98 -26.96 6.29
C TYR A 526 -15.56 -28.38 5.92
N ALA A 527 -15.78 -29.38 6.78
CA ALA A 527 -15.44 -30.78 6.51
C ALA A 527 -15.97 -31.31 5.15
N PRO A 528 -17.21 -30.95 4.70
CA PRO A 528 -17.71 -31.41 3.40
C PRO A 528 -16.92 -30.91 2.18
N LEU A 529 -16.11 -29.85 2.32
CA LEU A 529 -15.25 -29.33 1.24
C LEU A 529 -13.95 -30.11 1.07
N TYR A 530 -13.52 -30.83 2.11
CA TYR A 530 -12.21 -31.49 2.17
C TYR A 530 -12.26 -32.99 1.93
N GLY A 531 -13.47 -33.57 1.83
CA GLY A 531 -13.70 -35.01 1.64
C GLY A 531 -13.97 -35.72 2.96
#